data_AF-A0A968J787-F1
#
_entry.id   AF-A0A968J787-F1
#
_cell.length_a   1.000
_cell.length_b   1.000
_cell.length_c   1.000
_cell.angle_alpha   90.00
_cell.angle_beta   90.00
_cell.angle_gamma   90.00
#
_symmetry.space_group_name_H-M   'P 1'
#
loop_
_entity.id
_entity.type
_entity.pdbx_description
1 polymer ?
#
loop_
_entity_poly.entity_id
_entity_poly.type
_entity_poly.pdbx_seq_one_letter_code
_entity_poly.pdbx_strand_id
1 'polypeptide(L)' 'MTDALIRAIRARNLDQASHAIARLQRYMNNEGIKAAIIAAVEHLAWEEGDRSAAKWLLHHPQHLSRHQ' A
#
# COMPACT_ATOMS: atom_id res chain seq x y z
N MET A 1 2.90 -10.32 -6.70
CA MET A 1 2.00 -9.27 -7.26
C MET A 1 2.07 -7.99 -6.44
N THR A 2 2.08 -8.08 -5.11
CA THR A 2 2.20 -6.95 -4.18
C THR A 2 3.48 -6.12 -4.37
N ASP A 3 4.59 -6.74 -4.81
CA ASP A 3 5.84 -6.05 -5.17
C ASP A 3 5.68 -4.89 -6.17
N ALA A 4 4.82 -5.05 -7.18
CA ALA A 4 4.63 -3.99 -8.18
C ALA A 4 3.91 -2.78 -7.58
N LEU A 5 2.97 -3.03 -6.65
CA LEU A 5 2.27 -1.98 -5.92
C LEU A 5 3.22 -1.28 -4.93
N ILE A 6 4.02 -2.05 -4.16
CA ILE A 6 5.02 -1.49 -3.24
C ILE A 6 5.99 -0.59 -4.00
N ARG A 7 6.56 -1.07 -5.12
CA ARG A 7 7.48 -0.26 -5.95
C ARG A 7 6.82 1.02 -6.49
N ALA A 8 5.57 0.93 -6.94
CA ALA A 8 4.85 2.09 -7.45
C ALA A 8 4.56 3.13 -6.35
N ILE A 9 4.15 2.69 -5.16
CA ILE A 9 3.93 3.56 -3.99
C ILE A 9 5.25 4.20 -3.55
N ARG A 10 6.33 3.41 -3.47
CA ARG A 10 7.68 3.91 -3.14
C ARG A 10 8.14 4.99 -4.12
N ALA A 11 7.95 4.75 -5.41
CA ALA A 11 8.28 5.70 -6.47
C ALA A 11 7.31 6.90 -6.55
N ARG A 12 6.24 6.91 -5.73
CA ARG A 12 5.14 7.90 -5.77
C ARG A 12 4.58 8.08 -7.18
N ASN A 13 4.61 6.99 -7.96
CA ASN A 13 4.20 6.98 -9.33
C ASN A 13 2.73 6.54 -9.41
N LEU A 14 1.85 7.53 -9.51
CA LEU A 14 0.41 7.32 -9.54
C LEU A 14 -0.02 6.44 -10.73
N ASP A 15 0.59 6.63 -11.91
CA ASP A 15 0.27 5.83 -13.08
C ASP A 15 0.59 4.35 -12.87
N GLN A 16 1.78 4.05 -12.35
CA GLN A 16 2.17 2.67 -12.04
C GLN A 16 1.32 2.06 -10.92
N ALA A 17 0.93 2.87 -9.92
CA ALA A 17 0.08 2.42 -8.83
C ALA A 17 -1.33 2.08 -9.34
N SER A 18 -1.90 2.92 -10.20
CA SER A 18 -3.18 2.67 -10.87
C SER A 18 -3.15 1.41 -11.72
N HIS A 19 -2.08 1.19 -12.49
CA HIS A 19 -1.90 -0.04 -13.27
C HIS A 19 -1.73 -1.28 -12.38
N ALA A 20 -1.05 -1.17 -11.24
CA ALA A 20 -0.94 -2.27 -10.28
C ALA A 20 -2.30 -2.60 -9.65
N ILE A 21 -3.06 -1.58 -9.24
CA ILE A 21 -4.42 -1.73 -8.69
C ILE A 21 -5.37 -2.35 -9.70
N ALA A 22 -5.38 -1.86 -10.96
CA ALA A 22 -6.23 -2.40 -12.02
C ALA A 22 -5.95 -3.88 -12.31
N ARG A 23 -4.70 -4.32 -12.14
CA ARG A 23 -4.35 -5.75 -12.22
C ARG A 23 -4.87 -6.54 -11.03
N LEU A 24 -4.78 -5.99 -9.81
CA LEU A 24 -5.30 -6.64 -8.59
C LEU A 24 -6.82 -6.77 -8.63
N GLN A 25 -7.54 -5.80 -9.20
CA GLN A 25 -9.00 -5.83 -9.39
C GLN A 25 -9.51 -7.03 -10.19
N ARG A 26 -8.66 -7.67 -11.01
CA ARG A 26 -9.05 -8.88 -11.74
C ARG A 26 -9.15 -10.12 -10.84
N TYR A 27 -8.53 -10.08 -9.66
CA TYR A 27 -8.38 -11.23 -8.78
C TYR A 27 -8.88 -10.98 -7.35
N MET A 28 -9.14 -9.73 -7.00
CA MET A 28 -9.49 -9.31 -5.64
C MET A 28 -10.63 -8.30 -5.64
N ASN A 29 -11.47 -8.35 -4.62
CA ASN A 29 -12.47 -7.33 -4.37
C ASN A 29 -11.83 -6.05 -3.81
N ASN A 30 -12.61 -4.97 -3.74
CA ASN A 30 -12.14 -3.67 -3.27
C ASN A 30 -11.55 -3.69 -1.85
N GLU A 31 -12.11 -4.51 -0.95
CA GLU A 31 -11.61 -4.64 0.42
C GLU A 31 -10.23 -5.31 0.46
N GLY A 32 -10.03 -6.37 -0.33
CA GLY A 32 -8.73 -7.02 -0.46
C GLY A 32 -7.67 -6.08 -1.09
N ILE A 33 -8.07 -5.24 -2.04
CA ILE A 33 -7.17 -4.24 -2.63
C ILE A 33 -6.77 -3.19 -1.61
N LYS A 34 -7.74 -2.68 -0.81
CA LYS A 34 -7.43 -1.75 0.28
C LYS A 34 -6.44 -2.36 1.25
N ALA A 35 -6.66 -3.61 1.67
CA ALA A 35 -5.73 -4.34 2.55
C ALA A 35 -4.33 -4.46 1.92
N ALA A 36 -4.24 -4.77 0.63
CA ALA A 36 -2.96 -4.86 -0.07
C ALA A 36 -2.23 -3.50 -0.17
N ILE A 37 -2.97 -2.40 -0.36
CA ILE A 37 -2.40 -1.03 -0.35
C ILE A 37 -1.87 -0.70 1.05
N ILE A 38 -2.67 -0.97 2.09
CA ILE A 38 -2.28 -0.74 3.48
C ILE A 38 -1.00 -1.52 3.82
N ALA A 39 -0.98 -2.82 3.54
CA ALA A 39 0.18 -3.67 3.80
C ALA A 39 1.43 -3.19 3.06
N ALA A 40 1.28 -2.67 1.82
CA ALA A 40 2.38 -2.08 1.08
C ALA A 40 2.92 -0.80 1.75
N VAL A 41 2.04 0.04 2.28
CA VAL A 41 2.42 1.26 3.01
C VAL A 41 3.05 0.93 4.37
N GLU A 42 2.53 -0.06 5.08
CA GLU A 42 3.11 -0.58 6.34
C GLU A 42 4.52 -1.12 6.12
N HIS A 43 4.73 -1.92 5.08
CA HIS A 43 6.05 -2.41 4.70
C HIS A 43 7.03 -1.26 4.46
N LEU A 44 6.64 -0.27 3.65
CA LEU A 44 7.49 0.89 3.38
C LEU A 44 7.81 1.68 4.65
N ALA A 45 6.84 1.85 5.54
CA ALA A 45 7.01 2.60 6.77
C ALA A 45 7.92 1.89 7.78
N TRP A 46 7.72 0.59 7.98
CA TRP A 46 8.30 -0.14 9.11
C TRP A 46 9.57 -0.91 8.73
N GLU A 47 9.59 -1.55 7.57
CA GLU A 47 10.74 -2.34 7.11
C GLU A 47 11.76 -1.46 6.38
N GLU A 48 11.30 -0.44 5.66
CA GLU A 48 12.19 0.42 4.86
C GLU A 48 12.40 1.82 5.46
N GLY A 49 11.66 2.18 6.50
CA GLY A 49 11.79 3.48 7.17
C GLY A 49 11.31 4.68 6.35
N ASP A 50 10.41 4.48 5.37
CA ASP A 50 9.81 5.57 4.60
C ASP A 50 8.96 6.47 5.52
N ARG A 51 9.51 7.65 5.84
CA ARG A 51 8.86 8.64 6.70
C ARG A 51 7.53 9.16 6.15
N SER A 52 7.38 9.21 4.83
CA SER A 52 6.14 9.68 4.21
C SER A 52 5.05 8.63 4.31
N ALA A 53 5.39 7.36 4.13
CA ALA A 53 4.49 6.24 4.41
C ALA A 53 4.08 6.22 5.89
N ALA A 54 5.05 6.35 6.81
CA ALA A 54 4.77 6.40 8.25
C ALA A 54 3.87 7.58 8.63
N LYS A 55 4.14 8.77 8.09
CA LYS A 55 3.31 9.96 8.31
C LYS A 55 1.89 9.75 7.79
N TRP A 56 1.74 9.13 6.63
CA TRP A 56 0.42 8.84 6.08
C TRP A 56 -0.37 7.89 6.99
N LEU A 57 0.27 6.83 7.52
CA LEU A 57 -0.36 5.89 8.46
C LEU A 57 -0.81 6.59 9.76
N LEU A 58 0.01 7.51 10.30
CA LEU A 58 -0.35 8.29 11.48
C LEU A 58 -1.58 9.19 11.27
N HIS A 59 -1.80 9.68 10.05
CA HIS A 59 -2.99 10.44 9.69
C HIS A 59 -4.21 9.55 9.36
N HIS A 60 -4.00 8.24 9.16
CA HIS A 60 -5.04 7.29 8.76
C HIS A 60 -5.05 6.03 9.67
N PRO A 61 -5.12 6.18 11.00
CA PRO A 61 -4.95 5.07 11.94
C PRO A 61 -6.05 4.00 11.83
N GLN A 62 -7.24 4.35 11.34
CA GLN A 62 -8.35 3.42 11.13
C GLN A 62 -8.09 2.36 10.04
N HIS A 63 -7.02 2.53 9.27
CA HIS A 63 -6.62 1.61 8.21
C HIS A 63 -5.43 0.74 8.60
N LEU A 64 -4.88 0.86 9.80
CA LEU A 64 -3.80 -0.01 10.25
C LEU A 64 -4.31 -1.45 10.41
N SER A 65 -3.65 -2.39 9.75
CA SER A 65 -3.85 -3.80 10.05
C SER A 65 -3.15 -4.03 11.38
N ARG A 66 -3.92 -4.26 12.46
CA ARG A 66 -3.38 -4.54 13.80
C ARG A 66 -2.22 -5.55 13.70
N HIS A 67 -1.00 -5.07 13.88
CA HIS A 67 0.07 -5.91 14.38
C HIS A 67 -0.21 -6.14 15.87
N GLN A 68 -1.05 -7.14 16.14
CA GLN A 68 -1.13 -7.85 17.42
C GLN A 68 -0.62 -9.27 17.19
#